data_AF-A0A3D4CUX7-F1
#
_entry.id   AF-A0A3D4CUX7-F1
#
_cell.length_a   1.000
_cell.length_b   1.000
_cell.length_c   1.000
_cell.angle_alpha   90.00
_cell.angle_beta   90.00
_cell.angle_gamma   90.00
#
_symmetry.space_group_name_H-M   'P 1'
#
loop_
_entity.id
_entity.type
_entity.pdbx_description
1 polymer ?
#
loop_
_entity_poly.entity_id
_entity_poly.type
_entity_poly.pdbx_seq_one_letter_code
_entity_poly.pdbx_strand_id
1 'polypeptide(L)'
;MPVSMSGTFPTTSSERRTFVRMKHISQIIIVLVVLVQGSSQVSAEVDTWGKTTPRPAEFYAASDVPGSQVELTRQWYEIASRAWGNFGPLEFWIVGKSEEAARELDKRYCDRRRQRDPSILLKNCLNRSHNFTDYARDGNAGLNTRRNERDQWSGFIITMSGKNPGPEEEDYKPVVLHEYFHVYQHAHIRSRKEQVRENLNQPNPWWGEGGAEYMAQLLYSRQEGVSTGYLKQVMGRKLRSVGSLRKGENIRDIPYGGRARIAYDLGAWFIAFLISRSSEDAYRVKFFKLLEKRGFEAAFRDSFGWSSHALLDDFHENFLSLELPEQLKIIP
;
A
#
# COMPACT_ATOMS: atom_id res chain seq x y z
N MET A 1 -19.15 76.41 -13.44
CA MET A 1 -17.85 76.84 -14.01
C MET A 1 -16.83 75.82 -13.57
N PRO A 2 -16.06 75.19 -14.47
CA PRO A 2 -15.73 75.59 -15.84
C PRO A 2 -16.62 74.92 -16.91
N VAL A 3 -16.41 75.36 -18.15
CA VAL A 3 -17.19 75.17 -19.39
C VAL A 3 -16.27 74.57 -20.46
N SER A 4 -16.82 73.77 -21.39
CA SER A 4 -16.45 73.63 -22.83
C SER A 4 -16.51 72.16 -23.30
N MET A 5 -17.03 71.74 -24.46
CA MET A 5 -18.00 72.24 -25.46
C MET A 5 -18.25 71.09 -26.49
N SER A 6 -19.28 71.28 -27.35
CA SER A 6 -19.67 70.54 -28.58
C SER A 6 -20.40 69.20 -28.37
N GLY A 7 -21.61 68.90 -28.89
CA GLY A 7 -22.35 69.30 -30.11
C GLY A 7 -22.50 68.00 -30.96
N THR A 8 -23.66 67.43 -31.29
CA THR A 8 -24.76 67.92 -32.17
C THR A 8 -25.95 66.93 -32.21
N PHE A 9 -27.18 67.44 -32.46
CA PHE A 9 -28.50 66.78 -32.68
C PHE A 9 -28.70 66.25 -34.13
N PRO A 10 -29.69 65.37 -34.49
CA PRO A 10 -31.17 65.66 -34.61
C PRO A 10 -32.12 64.53 -34.07
N THR A 11 -33.28 64.77 -33.44
CA THR A 11 -34.67 64.98 -33.97
C THR A 11 -35.11 63.96 -35.05
N THR A 12 -36.27 63.26 -35.08
CA THR A 12 -37.68 63.54 -34.66
C THR A 12 -38.58 62.31 -34.85
N SER A 13 -39.67 62.23 -34.06
CA SER A 13 -41.04 61.73 -34.37
C SER A 13 -41.26 60.22 -34.65
N SER A 14 -42.35 59.56 -34.25
CA SER A 14 -43.70 60.02 -33.94
C SER A 14 -44.44 59.02 -33.03
N GLU A 15 -45.24 59.54 -32.10
CA GLU A 15 -46.32 58.79 -31.47
C GLU A 15 -47.60 58.91 -32.31
N ARG A 16 -48.34 57.81 -32.47
CA ARG A 16 -49.80 57.85 -32.58
C ARG A 16 -50.40 56.59 -31.96
N ARG A 17 -51.13 56.79 -30.86
CA ARG A 17 -51.98 55.80 -30.19
C ARG A 17 -53.21 55.50 -31.05
N THR A 18 -53.57 54.23 -31.15
CA THR A 18 -54.95 53.79 -31.39
C THR A 18 -55.36 52.82 -30.30
N PHE A 19 -56.46 53.17 -29.62
CA PHE A 19 -57.05 52.48 -28.48
C PHE A 19 -58.00 51.40 -28.99
N VAL A 20 -57.78 50.12 -28.65
CA VAL A 20 -58.80 49.07 -28.80
C VAL A 20 -58.80 48.15 -27.59
N ARG A 21 -59.78 48.42 -26.71
CA ARG A 21 -60.68 47.51 -26.00
C ARG A 21 -60.12 46.19 -25.43
N MET A 22 -59.95 46.19 -24.10
CA MET A 22 -59.82 45.03 -23.22
C MET A 22 -60.88 43.96 -23.50
N LYS A 23 -60.43 42.71 -23.67
CA LYS A 23 -61.16 41.50 -23.29
C LYS A 23 -60.30 40.73 -22.29
N HIS A 24 -60.84 40.54 -21.09
CA HIS A 24 -60.27 39.70 -20.05
C HIS A 24 -60.22 38.24 -20.53
N ILE A 25 -59.03 37.65 -20.53
CA ILE A 25 -58.83 36.20 -20.47
C ILE A 25 -57.73 35.98 -19.44
N SER A 26 -58.11 35.48 -18.26
CA SER A 26 -57.16 34.99 -17.25
C SER A 26 -56.32 33.87 -17.86
N GLN A 27 -55.05 34.14 -18.13
CA GLN A 27 -54.08 33.09 -18.40
C GLN A 27 -53.53 32.62 -17.05
N ILE A 28 -54.00 31.46 -16.60
CA ILE A 28 -53.33 30.69 -15.55
C ILE A 28 -52.02 30.19 -16.15
N ILE A 29 -50.90 30.78 -15.73
CA ILE A 29 -49.58 30.24 -16.02
C ILE A 29 -49.39 29.03 -15.10
N ILE A 30 -49.64 27.83 -15.63
CA ILE A 30 -49.17 26.59 -15.00
C ILE A 30 -47.67 26.53 -15.27
N VAL A 31 -46.86 26.95 -14.29
CA VAL A 31 -45.43 26.63 -14.28
C VAL A 31 -45.33 25.14 -14.02
N LEU A 32 -45.09 24.36 -15.07
CA LEU A 32 -44.74 22.96 -14.96
C LEU A 32 -43.32 22.90 -14.39
N VAL A 33 -43.20 22.84 -13.07
CA VAL A 33 -41.94 22.50 -12.41
C VAL A 33 -41.71 21.02 -12.70
N VAL A 34 -40.93 20.73 -13.74
CA VAL A 34 -40.35 19.41 -13.92
C VAL A 34 -39.34 19.24 -12.79
N LEU A 35 -39.79 18.61 -11.70
CA LEU A 35 -38.91 17.99 -10.73
C LEU A 35 -38.14 16.91 -11.48
N VAL A 36 -36.98 17.28 -12.04
CA VAL A 36 -35.94 16.31 -12.33
C VAL A 36 -35.53 15.80 -10.96
N GLN A 37 -36.19 14.73 -10.51
CA GLN A 37 -35.60 13.84 -9.54
C GLN A 37 -34.35 13.29 -10.22
N GLY A 38 -33.25 14.01 -10.06
CA GLY A 38 -31.94 13.46 -10.25
C GLY A 38 -31.83 12.36 -9.22
N SER A 39 -32.19 11.14 -9.61
CA SER A 39 -31.69 9.96 -8.95
C SER A 39 -30.18 10.10 -9.07
N SER A 40 -29.53 10.54 -7.99
CA SER A 40 -28.10 10.40 -7.80
C SER A 40 -27.85 8.89 -7.86
N GLN A 41 -27.75 8.34 -9.07
CA GLN A 41 -27.05 7.10 -9.30
C GLN A 41 -25.62 7.43 -8.91
N VAL A 42 -25.31 7.26 -7.63
CA VAL A 42 -23.96 7.02 -7.15
C VAL A 42 -23.52 5.82 -7.98
N SER A 43 -22.83 6.09 -9.09
CA SER A 43 -22.11 5.08 -9.84
C SER A 43 -21.25 4.39 -8.78
N ALA A 44 -21.58 3.14 -8.47
CA ALA A 44 -20.74 2.32 -7.61
C ALA A 44 -19.37 2.33 -8.29
N GLU A 45 -18.41 3.01 -7.67
CA GLU A 45 -17.07 3.16 -8.21
C GLU A 45 -16.57 1.74 -8.53
N VAL A 46 -16.18 1.52 -9.80
CA VAL A 46 -15.78 0.18 -10.25
C VAL A 46 -14.65 -0.29 -9.34
N ASP A 47 -14.84 -1.43 -8.67
CA ASP A 47 -13.84 -1.98 -7.77
C ASP A 47 -12.61 -2.44 -8.56
N THR A 48 -11.60 -1.57 -8.64
CA THR A 48 -10.35 -1.80 -9.35
C THR A 48 -9.31 -2.57 -8.52
N TRP A 49 -9.68 -3.10 -7.35
CA TRP A 49 -8.74 -3.82 -6.50
C TRP A 49 -8.05 -4.97 -7.23
N GLY A 50 -6.74 -5.11 -7.00
CA GLY A 50 -5.89 -6.12 -7.64
C GLY A 50 -5.56 -5.85 -9.10
N LYS A 51 -5.91 -4.67 -9.64
CA LYS A 51 -5.45 -4.21 -10.95
C LYS A 51 -4.36 -3.16 -10.79
N THR A 52 -3.40 -3.17 -11.71
CA THR A 52 -2.40 -2.10 -11.78
C THR A 52 -3.06 -0.78 -12.18
N THR A 53 -2.50 0.33 -11.70
CA THR A 53 -3.02 1.68 -11.93
C THR A 53 -1.93 2.61 -12.46
N PRO A 54 -2.25 3.55 -13.36
CA PRO A 54 -1.31 4.61 -13.74
C PRO A 54 -1.21 5.72 -12.68
N ARG A 55 -2.09 5.74 -11.67
CA ARG A 55 -2.06 6.75 -10.61
C ARG A 55 -0.82 6.54 -9.73
N PRO A 56 0.05 7.56 -9.55
CA PRO A 56 1.19 7.46 -8.66
C PRO A 56 0.74 7.38 -7.20
N ALA A 57 1.62 6.88 -6.33
CA ALA A 57 1.43 6.95 -4.89
C ALA A 57 1.43 8.42 -4.40
N GLU A 58 0.65 8.70 -3.36
CA GLU A 58 0.62 9.99 -2.69
C GLU A 58 1.62 10.00 -1.52
N PHE A 59 2.32 11.11 -1.28
CA PHE A 59 3.32 11.22 -0.22
C PHE A 59 2.96 12.34 0.75
N TYR A 60 2.89 11.99 2.03
CA TYR A 60 2.62 12.90 3.14
C TYR A 60 3.78 12.79 4.12
N ALA A 61 4.32 13.91 4.59
CA ALA A 61 5.47 13.92 5.48
C ALA A 61 5.26 14.85 6.67
N ALA A 62 5.81 14.47 7.82
CA ALA A 62 5.90 15.35 8.99
C ALA A 62 6.83 16.54 8.70
N SER A 63 6.66 17.65 9.43
CA SER A 63 7.38 18.90 9.15
C SER A 63 8.90 18.82 9.39
N ASP A 64 9.36 17.83 10.15
CA ASP A 64 10.77 17.57 10.44
C ASP A 64 11.41 16.57 9.46
N VAL A 65 10.65 16.04 8.50
CA VAL A 65 11.17 15.14 7.45
C VAL A 65 11.82 15.98 6.35
N PRO A 66 13.12 15.79 6.05
CA PRO A 66 13.77 16.51 4.97
C PRO A 66 13.23 16.05 3.61
N GLY A 67 13.19 16.96 2.63
CA GLY A 67 12.72 16.64 1.28
C GLY A 67 13.50 15.48 0.63
N SER A 68 14.80 15.34 0.94
CA SER A 68 15.63 14.23 0.47
C SER A 68 15.11 12.85 0.90
N GLN A 69 14.55 12.73 2.11
CA GLN A 69 13.96 11.48 2.57
C GLN A 69 12.69 11.15 1.75
N VAL A 70 11.85 12.14 1.48
CA VAL A 70 10.64 11.96 0.65
C VAL A 70 11.00 11.51 -0.77
N GLU A 71 11.99 12.16 -1.38
CA GLU A 71 12.49 11.78 -2.70
C GLU A 71 13.10 10.36 -2.70
N LEU A 72 13.86 10.01 -1.67
CA LEU A 72 14.42 8.67 -1.53
C LEU A 72 13.31 7.61 -1.42
N THR A 73 12.30 7.82 -0.56
CA THR A 73 11.15 6.91 -0.47
C THR A 73 10.44 6.79 -1.82
N ARG A 74 10.24 7.90 -2.54
CA ARG A 74 9.62 7.89 -3.86
C ARG A 74 10.42 7.08 -4.87
N GLN A 75 11.73 7.29 -4.94
CA GLN A 75 12.63 6.56 -5.83
C GLN A 75 12.52 5.04 -5.62
N TRP A 76 12.55 4.58 -4.37
CA TRP A 76 12.47 3.15 -4.08
C TRP A 76 11.07 2.56 -4.29
N TYR A 77 10.01 3.32 -4.02
CA TYR A 77 8.65 2.97 -4.46
C TYR A 77 8.57 2.80 -5.99
N GLU A 78 9.17 3.70 -6.76
CA GLU A 78 9.14 3.63 -8.22
C GLU A 78 9.91 2.41 -8.74
N ILE A 79 11.03 2.05 -8.11
CA ILE A 79 11.75 0.80 -8.40
C ILE A 79 10.84 -0.41 -8.15
N ALA A 80 10.18 -0.46 -6.98
CA ALA A 80 9.31 -1.56 -6.59
C ALA A 80 8.08 -1.70 -7.52
N SER A 81 7.41 -0.58 -7.82
CA SER A 81 6.23 -0.54 -8.67
C SER A 81 6.52 -0.86 -10.13
N ARG A 82 7.72 -0.53 -10.64
CA ARG A 82 8.18 -1.01 -11.95
C ARG A 82 8.43 -2.52 -11.95
N ALA A 83 9.03 -3.05 -10.89
CA ALA A 83 9.38 -4.47 -10.81
C ALA A 83 8.14 -5.38 -10.63
N TRP A 84 7.18 -4.95 -9.81
CA TRP A 84 6.07 -5.81 -9.38
C TRP A 84 4.69 -5.34 -9.87
N GLY A 85 4.61 -4.17 -10.50
CA GLY A 85 3.38 -3.54 -10.96
C GLY A 85 2.86 -2.52 -9.96
N ASN A 86 2.31 -1.41 -10.47
CA ASN A 86 1.83 -0.31 -9.63
C ASN A 86 0.41 -0.57 -9.12
N PHE A 87 0.23 -0.91 -7.83
CA PHE A 87 -1.08 -1.12 -7.21
C PHE A 87 -1.47 0.05 -6.29
N GLY A 88 -2.76 0.41 -6.29
CA GLY A 88 -3.26 1.53 -5.50
C GLY A 88 -4.79 1.57 -5.40
N PRO A 89 -5.36 2.62 -4.78
CA PRO A 89 -4.67 3.82 -4.29
C PRO A 89 -3.68 3.53 -3.16
N LEU A 90 -2.51 4.17 -3.19
CA LEU A 90 -1.42 3.99 -2.23
C LEU A 90 -0.98 5.33 -1.67
N GLU A 91 -0.81 5.38 -0.36
CA GLU A 91 -0.31 6.55 0.36
C GLU A 91 0.92 6.18 1.19
N PHE A 92 1.99 6.98 1.07
CA PHE A 92 3.12 6.98 1.99
C PHE A 92 2.93 8.09 3.02
N TRP A 93 3.09 7.72 4.29
CA TRP A 93 3.11 8.62 5.43
C TRP A 93 4.49 8.54 6.07
N ILE A 94 5.30 9.57 5.87
CA ILE A 94 6.69 9.62 6.27
C ILE A 94 6.81 10.40 7.57
N VAL A 95 7.33 9.75 8.59
CA VAL A 95 7.45 10.28 9.95
C VAL A 95 8.92 10.56 10.23
N GLY A 96 9.22 11.72 10.80
CA GLY A 96 10.57 12.07 11.24
C GLY A 96 10.87 11.53 12.63
N LYS A 97 11.65 12.30 13.41
CA LYS A 97 12.06 11.93 14.79
C LYS A 97 11.32 12.77 15.85
N SER A 98 10.64 13.85 15.46
CA SER A 98 9.86 14.69 16.37
C SER A 98 8.48 14.11 16.59
N GLU A 99 8.16 13.77 17.85
CA GLU A 99 6.81 13.37 18.23
C GLU A 99 5.80 14.51 18.05
N GLU A 100 6.21 15.78 18.22
CA GLU A 100 5.37 16.96 17.97
C GLU A 100 4.94 17.03 16.49
N ALA A 101 5.91 16.92 15.58
CA ALA A 101 5.64 16.93 14.14
C ALA A 101 4.78 15.72 13.74
N ALA A 102 5.03 14.55 14.34
CA ALA A 102 4.23 13.36 14.15
C ALA A 102 2.77 13.53 14.63
N ARG A 103 2.54 14.18 15.78
CA ARG A 103 1.20 14.51 16.28
C ARG A 103 0.42 15.38 15.31
N GLU A 104 1.06 16.35 14.65
CA GLU A 104 0.39 17.16 13.63
C GLU A 104 0.13 16.39 12.34
N LEU A 105 1.04 15.49 11.95
CA LEU A 105 0.79 14.59 10.84
C LEU A 105 -0.39 13.65 11.12
N ASP A 106 -0.55 13.20 12.37
CA ASP A 106 -1.68 12.37 12.82
C ASP A 106 -3.02 13.08 12.65
N LYS A 107 -3.10 14.37 13.00
CA LYS A 107 -4.32 15.16 12.77
C LYS A 107 -4.67 15.23 11.29
N ARG A 108 -3.68 15.51 10.43
CA ARG A 108 -3.87 15.53 8.96
C ARG A 108 -4.34 14.18 8.42
N TYR A 109 -3.77 13.08 8.93
CA TYR A 109 -4.19 11.73 8.58
C TYR A 109 -5.65 11.48 8.94
N CYS A 110 -6.05 11.83 10.17
CA CYS A 110 -7.40 11.62 10.66
C CYS A 110 -8.43 12.50 9.94
N ASP A 111 -8.10 13.75 9.63
CA ASP A 111 -8.96 14.61 8.81
C ASP A 111 -9.18 14.01 7.43
N ARG A 112 -8.12 13.51 6.78
CA ARG A 112 -8.23 12.81 5.49
C ARG A 112 -9.06 11.53 5.59
N ARG A 113 -8.90 10.74 6.66
CA ARG A 113 -9.73 9.55 6.89
C ARG A 113 -11.21 9.93 7.03
N ARG A 114 -11.52 10.99 7.78
CA ARG A 114 -12.90 11.50 7.96
C ARG A 114 -13.53 12.05 6.70
N GLN A 115 -12.74 12.66 5.82
CA GLN A 115 -13.24 13.10 4.50
C GLN A 115 -13.67 11.91 3.63
N ARG A 116 -13.01 10.76 3.76
CA ARG A 116 -13.35 9.53 3.02
C ARG A 116 -14.44 8.71 3.68
N ASP A 117 -14.46 8.72 5.00
CA ASP A 117 -15.45 8.03 5.81
C ASP A 117 -15.87 8.94 7.00
N PRO A 118 -16.96 9.70 6.85
CA PRO A 118 -17.44 10.60 7.89
C PRO A 118 -17.84 9.91 9.20
N SER A 119 -18.00 8.58 9.20
CA SER A 119 -18.32 7.82 10.41
C SER A 119 -17.13 7.67 11.36
N ILE A 120 -15.91 7.94 10.89
CA ILE A 120 -14.69 7.87 11.70
C ILE A 120 -14.70 8.97 12.77
N LEU A 121 -14.72 8.54 14.04
CA LEU A 121 -14.58 9.44 15.17
C LEU A 121 -13.14 9.93 15.30
N LEU A 122 -12.94 11.26 15.30
CA LEU A 122 -11.61 11.88 15.39
C LEU A 122 -10.82 11.38 16.61
N LYS A 123 -11.46 11.28 17.78
CA LYS A 123 -10.85 10.79 19.01
C LYS A 123 -10.32 9.36 18.84
N ASN A 124 -11.07 8.48 18.17
CA ASN A 124 -10.64 7.09 17.98
C ASN A 124 -9.49 7.01 16.98
N CYS A 125 -9.51 7.82 15.93
CA CYS A 125 -8.44 7.85 14.94
C CYS A 125 -7.11 8.36 15.52
N LEU A 126 -7.15 9.40 16.36
CA LEU A 126 -5.96 9.95 17.02
C LEU A 126 -5.37 8.99 18.06
N ASN A 127 -6.21 8.18 18.73
CA ASN A 127 -5.79 7.20 19.74
C ASN A 127 -5.66 5.77 19.18
N ARG A 128 -5.45 5.63 17.86
CA ARG A 128 -5.21 4.31 17.25
C ARG A 128 -3.85 3.75 17.70
N SER A 129 -3.72 2.42 17.70
CA SER A 129 -2.42 1.77 17.83
C SER A 129 -1.52 2.07 16.64
N HIS A 130 -0.21 2.09 16.85
CA HIS A 130 0.78 2.40 15.81
C HIS A 130 0.47 3.74 15.13
N ASN A 131 0.16 4.76 15.94
CA ASN A 131 0.01 6.12 15.43
C ASN A 131 1.39 6.70 15.06
N PHE A 132 1.44 7.88 14.45
CA PHE A 132 2.72 8.39 13.98
C PHE A 132 3.68 8.78 15.11
N THR A 133 3.17 9.08 16.31
CA THR A 133 4.05 9.29 17.47
C THR A 133 4.78 8.02 17.88
N ASP A 134 4.16 6.85 17.75
CA ASP A 134 4.82 5.56 17.97
C ASP A 134 5.97 5.36 16.96
N TYR A 135 5.74 5.66 15.68
CA TYR A 135 6.78 5.59 14.65
C TYR A 135 7.92 6.60 14.83
N ALA A 136 7.63 7.81 15.32
CA ALA A 136 8.66 8.80 15.63
C ALA A 136 9.55 8.35 16.80
N ARG A 137 8.92 7.74 17.83
CA ARG A 137 9.60 7.28 19.03
C ARG A 137 10.38 6.00 18.81
N ASP A 138 9.75 4.99 18.20
CA ASP A 138 10.26 3.61 18.16
C ASP A 138 10.96 3.29 16.83
N GLY A 139 10.61 3.99 15.75
CA GLY A 139 11.13 3.78 14.40
C GLY A 139 10.28 2.83 13.56
N ASN A 140 10.92 2.11 12.64
CA ASN A 140 10.34 1.05 11.80
C ASN A 140 9.45 1.56 10.65
N ALA A 141 8.93 0.61 9.86
CA ALA A 141 7.96 0.82 8.80
C ALA A 141 6.77 -0.13 8.97
N GLY A 142 5.72 0.07 8.18
CA GLY A 142 4.61 -0.87 8.15
C GLY A 142 3.52 -0.52 7.16
N LEU A 143 2.92 -1.56 6.59
CA LEU A 143 1.72 -1.47 5.77
C LEU A 143 0.45 -1.60 6.60
N ASN A 144 -0.46 -0.64 6.42
CA ASN A 144 -1.86 -0.74 6.80
C ASN A 144 -2.71 -0.91 5.53
N THR A 145 -3.21 -2.13 5.31
CA THR A 145 -4.12 -2.42 4.20
C THR A 145 -5.56 -2.11 4.59
N ARG A 146 -6.17 -1.13 3.92
CA ARG A 146 -7.61 -0.85 4.02
C ARG A 146 -8.35 -1.66 2.96
N ARG A 147 -8.81 -2.85 3.34
CA ARG A 147 -9.68 -3.69 2.51
C ARG A 147 -10.53 -4.59 3.42
N ASN A 148 -11.62 -4.04 3.92
CA ASN A 148 -12.51 -4.73 4.85
C ASN A 148 -13.99 -4.42 4.56
N GLU A 149 -14.90 -5.11 5.26
CA GLU A 149 -16.35 -4.95 5.08
C GLU A 149 -16.94 -3.69 5.76
N ARG A 150 -16.16 -3.01 6.59
CA ARG A 150 -16.60 -1.85 7.40
C ARG A 150 -16.30 -0.52 6.71
N ASP A 151 -15.10 -0.38 6.17
CA ASP A 151 -14.60 0.86 5.58
C ASP A 151 -15.21 1.09 4.18
N GLN A 152 -15.65 2.32 3.92
CA GLN A 152 -16.14 2.71 2.58
C GLN A 152 -15.01 2.84 1.56
N TRP A 153 -13.79 3.14 2.02
CA TRP A 153 -12.61 3.31 1.17
C TRP A 153 -11.68 2.11 1.27
N SER A 154 -11.18 1.64 0.11
CA SER A 154 -10.12 0.64 0.04
C SER A 154 -8.83 1.26 -0.50
N GLY A 155 -7.70 0.89 0.08
CA GLY A 155 -6.38 1.30 -0.38
C GLY A 155 -5.26 0.80 0.51
N PHE A 156 -4.05 1.27 0.22
CA PHE A 156 -2.83 0.90 0.94
C PHE A 156 -2.24 2.14 1.60
N ILE A 157 -1.74 1.98 2.81
CA ILE A 157 -1.12 3.04 3.60
C ILE A 157 0.20 2.49 4.12
N ILE A 158 1.32 2.94 3.57
CA ILE A 158 2.65 2.62 4.09
C ILE A 158 3.09 3.75 5.02
N THR A 159 3.49 3.41 6.24
CA THR A 159 4.17 4.35 7.13
C THR A 159 5.65 4.06 7.12
N MET A 160 6.47 5.09 6.91
CA MET A 160 7.94 5.00 6.95
C MET A 160 8.47 5.94 8.02
N SER A 161 9.17 5.42 9.03
CA SER A 161 9.90 6.26 9.98
C SER A 161 11.27 6.69 9.43
N GLY A 162 11.76 7.85 9.84
CA GLY A 162 13.13 8.31 9.63
C GLY A 162 14.12 7.74 10.65
N LYS A 163 13.75 6.65 11.32
CA LYS A 163 14.49 6.01 12.42
C LYS A 163 14.32 4.48 12.36
N ASN A 164 15.42 3.75 12.54
CA ASN A 164 15.46 2.29 12.68
C ASN A 164 14.74 1.51 11.54
N PRO A 165 15.22 1.56 10.29
CA PRO A 165 16.34 2.38 9.80
C PRO A 165 15.90 3.82 9.42
N GLY A 166 16.81 4.77 9.51
CA GLY A 166 16.66 6.12 8.95
C GLY A 166 17.20 6.23 7.51
N PRO A 167 16.91 7.31 6.79
CA PRO A 167 17.21 7.45 5.35
C PRO A 167 18.71 7.39 4.98
N GLU A 168 19.60 7.65 5.94
CA GLU A 168 21.05 7.55 5.77
C GLU A 168 21.58 6.12 5.92
N GLU A 169 20.75 5.20 6.43
CA GLU A 169 21.10 3.79 6.58
C GLU A 169 20.75 3.03 5.29
N GLU A 170 21.67 2.20 4.82
CA GLU A 170 21.47 1.41 3.60
C GLU A 170 20.21 0.53 3.67
N ASP A 171 19.86 0.04 4.86
CA ASP A 171 18.67 -0.79 5.11
C ASP A 171 17.34 -0.04 4.90
N TYR A 172 17.34 1.30 4.87
CA TYR A 172 16.13 2.08 4.57
C TYR A 172 15.53 1.75 3.21
N LYS A 173 16.41 1.56 2.22
CA LYS A 173 16.06 1.32 0.83
C LYS A 173 15.33 -0.02 0.64
N PRO A 174 15.87 -1.19 1.08
CA PRO A 174 15.13 -2.44 1.03
C PRO A 174 13.90 -2.45 1.94
N VAL A 175 13.82 -1.66 3.02
CA VAL A 175 12.58 -1.56 3.81
C VAL A 175 11.43 -0.92 3.01
N VAL A 176 11.70 0.11 2.19
CA VAL A 176 10.66 0.65 1.28
C VAL A 176 10.18 -0.43 0.30
N LEU A 177 11.10 -1.25 -0.23
CA LEU A 177 10.77 -2.37 -1.09
C LEU A 177 9.96 -3.44 -0.34
N HIS A 178 10.31 -3.75 0.90
CA HIS A 178 9.63 -4.72 1.77
C HIS A 178 8.16 -4.35 1.95
N GLU A 179 7.89 -3.12 2.40
CA GLU A 179 6.52 -2.65 2.60
C GLU A 179 5.71 -2.61 1.31
N TYR A 180 6.36 -2.28 0.18
CA TYR A 180 5.70 -2.32 -1.11
C TYR A 180 5.43 -3.76 -1.58
N PHE A 181 6.25 -4.74 -1.20
CA PHE A 181 5.96 -6.14 -1.52
C PHE A 181 4.72 -6.63 -0.76
N HIS A 182 4.45 -6.14 0.45
CA HIS A 182 3.16 -6.39 1.11
C HIS A 182 1.98 -5.80 0.34
N VAL A 183 2.13 -4.63 -0.30
CA VAL A 183 1.10 -4.09 -1.20
C VAL A 183 0.85 -5.07 -2.35
N TYR A 184 1.93 -5.58 -2.96
CA TYR A 184 1.84 -6.60 -4.00
C TYR A 184 1.08 -7.84 -3.51
N GLN A 185 1.45 -8.42 -2.38
CA GLN A 185 0.79 -9.60 -1.79
C GLN A 185 -0.71 -9.36 -1.58
N HIS A 186 -1.07 -8.25 -0.91
CA HIS A 186 -2.45 -7.96 -0.56
C HIS A 186 -3.33 -7.49 -1.73
N ALA A 187 -2.73 -6.95 -2.79
CA ALA A 187 -3.45 -6.60 -4.02
C ALA A 187 -4.05 -7.85 -4.71
N HIS A 188 -3.40 -9.01 -4.56
CA HIS A 188 -3.86 -10.27 -5.15
C HIS A 188 -4.96 -10.98 -4.33
N ILE A 189 -5.45 -10.35 -3.27
CA ILE A 189 -6.56 -10.84 -2.47
C ILE A 189 -7.71 -9.83 -2.57
N ARG A 190 -8.74 -10.10 -3.38
CA ARG A 190 -9.89 -9.19 -3.56
C ARG A 190 -10.87 -9.23 -2.40
N SER A 191 -10.99 -10.35 -1.69
CA SER A 191 -11.89 -10.50 -0.54
C SER A 191 -11.73 -9.36 0.48
N ARG A 192 -12.87 -8.88 0.99
CA ARG A 192 -12.98 -7.93 2.11
C ARG A 192 -13.12 -8.63 3.47
N LYS A 193 -13.32 -9.95 3.50
CA LYS A 193 -13.46 -10.71 4.74
C LYS A 193 -12.09 -10.96 5.36
N GLU A 194 -11.86 -10.40 6.54
CA GLU A 194 -10.59 -10.46 7.27
C GLU A 194 -10.04 -11.89 7.37
N GLN A 195 -10.85 -12.83 7.86
CA GLN A 195 -10.46 -14.24 7.96
C GLN A 195 -10.01 -14.86 6.62
N VAL A 196 -10.65 -14.50 5.51
CA VAL A 196 -10.26 -15.00 4.19
C VAL A 196 -8.90 -14.41 3.78
N ARG A 197 -8.67 -13.12 4.06
CA ARG A 197 -7.40 -12.45 3.76
C ARG A 197 -6.26 -13.04 4.57
N GLU A 198 -6.46 -13.25 5.87
CA GLU A 198 -5.49 -13.88 6.77
C GLU A 198 -5.16 -15.31 6.33
N ASN A 199 -6.17 -16.12 6.00
CA ASN A 199 -5.96 -17.49 5.55
C ASN A 199 -5.19 -17.55 4.21
N LEU A 200 -5.44 -16.61 3.29
CA LEU A 200 -4.73 -16.56 2.01
C LEU A 200 -3.30 -16.00 2.15
N ASN A 201 -3.04 -15.11 3.11
CA ASN A 201 -1.71 -14.57 3.34
C ASN A 201 -0.87 -15.37 4.35
N GLN A 202 -1.50 -16.36 5.00
CA GLN A 202 -1.01 -17.08 6.17
C GLN A 202 -0.90 -16.18 7.42
N PRO A 203 -1.30 -16.69 8.60
CA PRO A 203 -1.35 -15.89 9.83
C PRO A 203 0.03 -15.70 10.47
N ASN A 204 1.01 -16.54 10.16
CA ASN A 204 2.35 -16.51 10.75
C ASN A 204 3.37 -15.90 9.76
N PRO A 205 4.46 -15.29 10.25
CA PRO A 205 5.32 -14.43 9.42
C PRO A 205 6.07 -15.14 8.28
N TRP A 206 6.31 -16.44 8.39
CA TRP A 206 7.16 -17.21 7.48
C TRP A 206 6.86 -17.01 5.98
N TRP A 207 5.59 -16.77 5.62
CA TRP A 207 5.16 -16.55 4.24
C TRP A 207 5.12 -15.08 3.86
N GLY A 208 4.28 -14.28 4.54
CA GLY A 208 4.06 -12.88 4.21
C GLY A 208 5.34 -12.06 4.39
N GLU A 209 5.95 -12.15 5.56
CA GLU A 209 7.16 -11.39 5.93
C GLU A 209 8.42 -12.00 5.32
N GLY A 210 8.51 -13.34 5.29
CA GLY A 210 9.60 -14.02 4.58
C GLY A 210 9.62 -13.67 3.08
N GLY A 211 8.46 -13.57 2.46
CA GLY A 211 8.28 -13.14 1.07
C GLY A 211 8.70 -11.70 0.83
N ALA A 212 8.19 -10.78 1.64
CA ALA A 212 8.53 -9.37 1.54
C ALA A 212 10.04 -9.14 1.74
N GLU A 213 10.63 -9.80 2.74
CA GLU A 213 12.04 -9.68 3.03
C GLU A 213 12.90 -10.22 1.89
N TYR A 214 12.68 -11.46 1.43
CA TYR A 214 13.53 -12.01 0.37
C TYR A 214 13.41 -11.23 -0.94
N MET A 215 12.18 -10.89 -1.35
CA MET A 215 11.96 -10.19 -2.62
C MET A 215 12.48 -8.76 -2.59
N ALA A 216 12.40 -8.07 -1.45
CA ALA A 216 13.01 -6.77 -1.27
C ALA A 216 14.53 -6.83 -1.39
N GLN A 217 15.18 -7.76 -0.66
CA GLN A 217 16.63 -7.93 -0.68
C GLN A 217 17.15 -8.34 -2.07
N LEU A 218 16.42 -9.23 -2.75
CA LEU A 218 16.75 -9.66 -4.11
C LEU A 218 16.62 -8.53 -5.13
N LEU A 219 15.56 -7.71 -5.04
CA LEU A 219 15.41 -6.57 -5.93
C LEU A 219 16.48 -5.51 -5.64
N TYR A 220 16.77 -5.24 -4.36
CA TYR A 220 17.84 -4.34 -3.95
C TYR A 220 19.20 -4.77 -4.50
N SER A 221 19.54 -6.05 -4.38
CA SER A 221 20.84 -6.59 -4.83
C SER A 221 21.07 -6.48 -6.34
N ARG A 222 20.01 -6.25 -7.12
CA ARG A 222 20.06 -6.07 -8.58
C ARG A 222 20.22 -4.61 -9.02
N GLN A 223 20.21 -3.66 -8.09
CA GLN A 223 20.33 -2.24 -8.43
C GLN A 223 21.79 -1.86 -8.70
N GLU A 224 21.97 -0.85 -9.56
CA GLU A 224 23.29 -0.30 -9.89
C GLU A 224 24.00 0.21 -8.62
N GLY A 225 25.30 -0.07 -8.51
CA GLY A 225 26.11 0.33 -7.36
C GLY A 225 26.02 -0.61 -6.15
N VAL A 226 25.11 -1.60 -6.13
CA VAL A 226 25.05 -2.60 -5.07
C VAL A 226 26.08 -3.71 -5.33
N SER A 227 26.84 -4.07 -4.30
CA SER A 227 27.89 -5.10 -4.40
C SER A 227 27.32 -6.47 -4.80
N THR A 228 28.00 -7.19 -5.69
CA THR A 228 27.62 -8.55 -6.12
C THR A 228 27.55 -9.56 -4.96
N GLY A 229 28.26 -9.29 -3.85
CA GLY A 229 28.20 -10.11 -2.64
C GLY A 229 27.09 -9.75 -1.66
N TYR A 230 26.34 -8.67 -1.90
CA TYR A 230 25.37 -8.10 -0.95
C TYR A 230 24.35 -9.14 -0.49
N LEU A 231 23.65 -9.80 -1.43
CA LEU A 231 22.55 -10.69 -1.09
C LEU A 231 23.05 -11.90 -0.28
N LYS A 232 24.18 -12.49 -0.68
CA LYS A 232 24.82 -13.58 0.07
C LYS A 232 25.20 -13.16 1.48
N GLN A 233 25.68 -11.93 1.66
CA GLN A 233 26.01 -11.40 2.97
C GLN A 233 24.76 -11.23 3.84
N VAL A 234 23.70 -10.60 3.32
CA VAL A 234 22.44 -10.40 4.03
C VAL A 234 21.81 -11.75 4.41
N MET A 235 21.66 -12.65 3.44
CA MET A 235 21.08 -13.96 3.66
C MET A 235 21.93 -14.78 4.64
N GLY A 236 23.26 -14.76 4.53
CA GLY A 236 24.15 -15.39 5.50
C GLY A 236 23.96 -14.85 6.93
N ARG A 237 23.71 -13.54 7.10
CA ARG A 237 23.36 -12.98 8.43
C ARG A 237 22.04 -13.52 8.96
N LYS A 238 21.02 -13.60 8.11
CA LYS A 238 19.68 -14.10 8.46
C LYS A 238 19.70 -15.58 8.82
N LEU A 239 20.55 -16.37 8.17
CA LEU A 239 20.64 -17.82 8.41
C LEU A 239 21.06 -18.14 9.85
N ARG A 240 21.74 -17.23 10.55
CA ARG A 240 22.09 -17.40 11.96
C ARG A 240 20.86 -17.60 12.87
N SER A 241 19.67 -17.18 12.43
CA SER A 241 18.41 -17.44 13.14
C SER A 241 18.09 -18.93 13.29
N VAL A 242 18.74 -19.84 12.52
CA VAL A 242 18.71 -21.30 12.77
C VAL A 242 19.14 -21.63 14.19
N GLY A 243 20.14 -20.92 14.75
CA GLY A 243 20.62 -21.17 16.11
C GLY A 243 19.59 -20.85 17.21
N SER A 244 18.52 -20.12 16.88
CA SER A 244 17.41 -19.81 17.80
C SER A 244 16.17 -20.67 17.58
N LEU A 245 16.18 -21.54 16.57
CA LEU A 245 15.11 -22.48 16.27
C LEU A 245 15.18 -23.66 17.25
N ARG A 246 14.07 -24.00 17.88
CA ARG A 246 14.02 -25.15 18.80
C ARG A 246 14.01 -26.46 18.01
N LYS A 247 14.49 -27.54 18.63
CA LYS A 247 14.45 -28.88 18.01
C LYS A 247 13.01 -29.26 17.66
N GLY A 248 12.78 -29.59 16.39
CA GLY A 248 11.46 -29.98 15.86
C GLY A 248 10.48 -28.81 15.66
N GLU A 249 10.90 -27.56 15.87
CA GLU A 249 10.07 -26.38 15.62
C GLU A 249 10.09 -26.03 14.13
N ASN A 250 8.90 -25.87 13.54
CA ASN A 250 8.76 -25.43 12.15
C ASN A 250 8.52 -23.91 12.12
N ILE A 251 9.17 -23.20 11.18
CA ILE A 251 9.04 -21.74 11.07
C ILE A 251 7.60 -21.30 10.81
N ARG A 252 6.78 -22.19 10.23
CA ARG A 252 5.37 -21.92 9.93
C ARG A 252 4.51 -21.78 11.19
N ASP A 253 4.98 -22.33 12.32
CA ASP A 253 4.23 -22.39 13.58
C ASP A 253 4.66 -21.29 14.57
N ILE A 254 5.66 -20.47 14.20
CA ILE A 254 6.14 -19.35 15.02
C ILE A 254 5.25 -18.12 14.75
N PRO A 255 4.51 -17.62 15.74
CA PRO A 255 3.65 -16.45 15.56
C PRO A 255 4.42 -15.13 15.58
N TYR A 256 3.72 -14.04 15.26
CA TYR A 256 4.18 -12.69 15.57
C TYR A 256 4.48 -12.53 17.08
N GLY A 257 5.41 -11.62 17.41
CA GLY A 257 5.85 -11.37 18.79
C GLY A 257 7.37 -11.55 18.97
N GLY A 258 7.80 -11.82 20.20
CA GLY A 258 9.23 -11.77 20.56
C GLY A 258 10.15 -12.74 19.81
N ARG A 259 9.61 -13.79 19.18
CA ARG A 259 10.38 -14.77 18.37
C ARG A 259 10.13 -14.65 16.86
N ALA A 260 9.32 -13.68 16.44
CA ALA A 260 8.92 -13.52 15.04
C ALA A 260 10.14 -13.38 14.11
N ARG A 261 11.24 -12.77 14.60
CA ARG A 261 12.46 -12.60 13.79
C ARG A 261 12.98 -13.92 13.21
N ILE A 262 12.82 -15.04 13.91
CA ILE A 262 13.19 -16.37 13.40
C ILE A 262 12.36 -16.70 12.14
N ALA A 263 11.05 -16.50 12.19
CA ALA A 263 10.16 -16.73 11.07
C ALA A 263 10.38 -15.74 9.90
N TYR A 264 10.75 -14.49 10.18
CA TYR A 264 11.12 -13.54 9.12
C TYR A 264 12.40 -13.99 8.40
N ASP A 265 13.45 -14.27 9.16
CA ASP A 265 14.76 -14.59 8.60
C ASP A 265 14.79 -15.94 7.90
N LEU A 266 14.24 -16.98 8.55
CA LEU A 266 14.17 -18.30 7.95
C LEU A 266 13.04 -18.41 6.93
N GLY A 267 11.99 -17.59 7.03
CA GLY A 267 10.99 -17.41 5.98
C GLY A 267 11.62 -16.86 4.71
N ALA A 268 12.48 -15.84 4.80
CA ALA A 268 13.22 -15.33 3.64
C ALA A 268 14.10 -16.41 3.00
N TRP A 269 14.77 -17.24 3.80
CA TRP A 269 15.52 -18.40 3.30
C TRP A 269 14.62 -19.47 2.67
N PHE A 270 13.45 -19.71 3.25
CA PHE A 270 12.47 -20.62 2.67
C PHE A 270 11.99 -20.14 1.31
N ILE A 271 11.74 -18.84 1.12
CA ILE A 271 11.38 -18.27 -0.18
C ILE A 271 12.54 -18.38 -1.19
N ALA A 272 13.79 -18.15 -0.76
CA ALA A 272 14.96 -18.39 -1.60
C ALA A 272 15.06 -19.86 -2.07
N PHE A 273 14.87 -20.80 -1.13
CA PHE A 273 14.85 -22.23 -1.40
C PHE A 273 13.71 -22.65 -2.33
N LEU A 274 12.51 -22.13 -2.08
CA LEU A 274 11.34 -22.34 -2.93
C LEU A 274 11.60 -21.90 -4.38
N ILE A 275 12.19 -20.71 -4.54
CA ILE A 275 12.51 -20.14 -5.86
C ILE A 275 13.63 -20.96 -6.54
N SER A 276 14.66 -21.40 -5.81
CA SER A 276 15.74 -22.19 -6.39
C SER A 276 15.30 -23.57 -6.88
N ARG A 277 14.25 -24.15 -6.28
CA ARG A 277 13.62 -25.39 -6.77
C ARG A 277 12.52 -25.16 -7.81
N SER A 278 12.17 -23.91 -8.10
CA SER A 278 11.12 -23.56 -9.06
C SER A 278 11.55 -22.38 -9.93
N SER A 279 11.03 -21.19 -9.67
CA SER A 279 11.48 -19.93 -10.28
C SER A 279 10.88 -18.74 -9.54
N GLU A 280 11.47 -17.56 -9.73
CA GLU A 280 10.91 -16.30 -9.24
C GLU A 280 9.51 -16.05 -9.81
N ASP A 281 9.26 -16.38 -11.08
CA ASP A 281 7.93 -16.22 -11.71
C ASP A 281 6.90 -17.22 -11.18
N ALA A 282 7.31 -18.42 -10.78
CA ALA A 282 6.40 -19.36 -10.10
C ALA A 282 5.91 -18.75 -8.77
N TYR A 283 6.81 -18.14 -8.01
CA TYR A 283 6.49 -17.48 -6.73
C TYR A 283 5.70 -16.19 -6.92
N ARG A 284 6.26 -15.24 -7.68
CA ARG A 284 5.69 -13.91 -7.83
C ARG A 284 4.45 -13.91 -8.71
N VAL A 285 4.46 -14.58 -9.85
CA VAL A 285 3.38 -14.44 -10.84
C VAL A 285 2.36 -15.56 -10.75
N LYS A 286 2.80 -16.82 -10.81
CA LYS A 286 1.89 -17.97 -10.91
C LYS A 286 1.09 -18.17 -9.62
N PHE A 287 1.75 -18.18 -8.47
CA PHE A 287 1.10 -18.36 -7.17
C PHE A 287 0.06 -17.29 -6.89
N PHE A 288 0.41 -16.01 -6.97
CA PHE A 288 -0.50 -14.92 -6.64
C PHE A 288 -1.68 -14.80 -7.62
N LYS A 289 -1.52 -15.19 -8.89
CA LYS A 289 -2.65 -15.31 -9.84
C LYS A 289 -3.65 -16.40 -9.46
N LEU A 290 -3.20 -17.48 -8.84
CA LEU A 290 -4.04 -18.61 -8.44
C LEU A 290 -4.60 -18.45 -7.03
N LEU A 291 -3.95 -17.64 -6.19
CA LEU A 291 -4.17 -17.56 -4.74
C LEU A 291 -5.64 -17.44 -4.34
N GLU A 292 -6.33 -16.41 -4.83
CA GLU A 292 -7.72 -16.18 -4.44
C GLU A 292 -8.68 -17.25 -4.96
N LYS A 293 -8.44 -17.77 -6.17
CA LYS A 293 -9.32 -18.77 -6.79
C LYS A 293 -9.16 -20.17 -6.18
N ARG A 294 -7.93 -20.53 -5.81
CA ARG A 294 -7.56 -21.88 -5.41
C ARG A 294 -7.39 -22.02 -3.90
N GLY A 295 -7.21 -20.93 -3.17
CA GLY A 295 -6.74 -20.97 -1.79
C GLY A 295 -5.23 -21.19 -1.73
N PHE A 296 -4.65 -20.94 -0.56
CA PHE A 296 -3.19 -20.97 -0.36
C PHE A 296 -2.56 -22.30 -0.79
N GLU A 297 -2.97 -23.42 -0.20
CA GLU A 297 -2.30 -24.71 -0.40
C GLU A 297 -2.47 -25.26 -1.83
N ALA A 298 -3.64 -25.08 -2.45
CA ALA A 298 -3.81 -25.52 -3.84
C ALA A 298 -3.07 -24.60 -4.82
N ALA A 299 -3.07 -23.28 -4.61
CA ALA A 299 -2.26 -22.36 -5.41
C ALA A 299 -0.76 -22.66 -5.25
N PHE A 300 -0.32 -22.99 -4.03
CA PHE A 300 1.06 -23.39 -3.72
C PHE A 300 1.44 -24.64 -4.53
N ARG A 301 0.64 -25.72 -4.42
CA ARG A 301 0.89 -26.96 -5.16
C ARG A 301 0.86 -26.77 -6.66
N ASP A 302 -0.13 -26.05 -7.18
CA ASP A 302 -0.25 -25.80 -8.61
C ASP A 302 0.95 -24.99 -9.14
N SER A 303 1.54 -24.12 -8.30
CA SER A 303 2.65 -23.25 -8.67
C SER A 303 4.00 -23.95 -8.60
N PHE A 304 4.25 -24.68 -7.52
CA PHE A 304 5.57 -25.22 -7.19
C PHE A 304 5.69 -26.73 -7.37
N GLY A 305 4.59 -27.45 -7.55
CA GLY A 305 4.57 -28.91 -7.73
C GLY A 305 4.59 -29.72 -6.43
N TRP A 306 4.63 -29.06 -5.28
CA TRP A 306 4.72 -29.68 -3.94
C TRP A 306 3.72 -29.04 -2.99
N SER A 307 3.30 -29.73 -1.93
CA SER A 307 2.57 -29.09 -0.84
C SER A 307 3.49 -28.15 -0.05
N SER A 308 2.92 -27.14 0.60
CA SER A 308 3.68 -26.25 1.49
C SER A 308 4.35 -27.03 2.62
N HIS A 309 3.65 -28.01 3.17
CA HIS A 309 4.15 -28.93 4.20
C HIS A 309 5.39 -29.70 3.73
N ALA A 310 5.31 -30.41 2.59
CA ALA A 310 6.42 -31.23 2.12
C ALA A 310 7.67 -30.39 1.80
N LEU A 311 7.49 -29.17 1.29
CA LEU A 311 8.59 -28.25 1.02
C LEU A 311 9.19 -27.67 2.30
N LEU A 312 8.37 -27.35 3.31
CA LEU A 312 8.85 -26.91 4.62
C LEU A 312 9.60 -28.03 5.34
N ASP A 313 9.11 -29.27 5.26
CA ASP A 313 9.79 -30.43 5.85
C ASP A 313 11.16 -30.63 5.19
N ASP A 314 11.25 -30.63 3.85
CA ASP A 314 12.52 -30.71 3.13
C ASP A 314 13.47 -29.55 3.45
N PHE A 315 12.93 -28.33 3.59
CA PHE A 315 13.71 -27.16 4.00
C PHE A 315 14.32 -27.37 5.40
N HIS A 316 13.52 -27.81 6.37
CA HIS A 316 13.94 -27.99 7.75
C HIS A 316 14.87 -29.20 7.94
N GLU A 317 14.56 -30.33 7.31
CA GLU A 317 15.24 -31.60 7.53
C GLU A 317 16.51 -31.71 6.70
N ASN A 318 16.50 -31.21 5.46
CA ASN A 318 17.61 -31.36 4.53
C ASN A 318 18.35 -30.05 4.31
N PHE A 319 17.67 -28.99 3.84
CA PHE A 319 18.37 -27.76 3.45
C PHE A 319 19.06 -27.04 4.63
N LEU A 320 18.39 -26.91 5.78
CA LEU A 320 18.96 -26.25 6.95
C LEU A 320 20.14 -27.01 7.58
N SER A 321 20.29 -28.31 7.27
CA SER A 321 21.41 -29.15 7.72
C SER A 321 22.67 -29.03 6.85
N LEU A 322 22.57 -28.41 5.67
CA LEU A 322 23.71 -28.21 4.79
C LEU A 322 24.72 -27.22 5.39
N GLU A 323 26.00 -27.37 5.03
CA GLU A 323 27.03 -26.39 5.36
C GLU A 323 26.76 -25.05 4.67
N LEU A 324 27.14 -23.93 5.31
CA LEU A 324 26.88 -22.58 4.81
C LEU A 324 27.26 -22.35 3.34
N PRO A 325 28.43 -22.82 2.84
CA PRO A 325 28.77 -22.67 1.42
C PRO A 325 27.78 -23.35 0.47
N GLU A 326 27.21 -24.49 0.85
CA GLU A 326 26.19 -25.21 0.07
C GLU A 326 24.85 -24.47 0.08
N GLN A 327 24.45 -23.94 1.25
CA GLN A 327 23.24 -23.13 1.38
C GLN A 327 23.34 -21.83 0.56
N LEU A 328 24.51 -21.21 0.50
CA LEU A 328 24.72 -19.98 -0.29
C LEU A 328 24.69 -20.21 -1.81
N LYS A 329 24.78 -21.45 -2.31
CA LYS A 329 24.72 -21.73 -3.76
C LYS A 329 23.38 -21.39 -4.39
N ILE A 330 22.29 -21.41 -3.61
CA ILE A 330 20.95 -21.07 -4.11
C ILE A 330 20.70 -19.56 -4.18
N ILE A 331 21.62 -18.74 -3.65
CA ILE A 331 21.55 -17.29 -3.72
C ILE A 331 22.27 -16.82 -4.99
N PRO A 332 21.59 -16.06 -5.88
CA PRO A 332 22.13 -15.66 -7.18
C PRO A 332 23.39 -14.78 -7.09
#